data_AF-W4GTZ8-F1
#
_entry.id   AF-W4GTZ8-F1
#
_cell.length_a   1.000
_cell.length_b   1.000
_cell.length_c   1.000
_cell.angle_alpha   90.00
_cell.angle_beta   90.00
_cell.angle_gamma   90.00
#
_symmetry.space_group_name_H-M   'P 1'
#
loop_
_entity.id
_entity.type
_entity.pdbx_description
1 polymer ?
#
loop_
_entity_poly.entity_id
_entity_poly.type
_entity_poly.pdbx_seq_one_letter_code
_entity_poly.pdbx_strand_id
1 'polypeptide(L)'
;MLTEVVQVKQFNDYGFECWGLFAKEDLPKGTLVWYAEGHDVLETFTKAEILAHPEQETLITYSYMRGDDKFCSTLNPSSDPSWYFNHSCMPTCWYEGDERITTCRDVKKGEQLAYDYSCTETESSMHYGLRCLCGTAACRGVLTFSEWRSRAYVRKNKGHLNDYVWEKHAENSWYDSRTEVRAKGGDSRGLFARIQKDAVIKAGEIVVVFSGKIVHRNEVSEPGAISKRDLEMSLQVAPDLWQIPSWKESGEKYDTSDFINHSCDPSCGMWDSVTVVAIRDIHPGDEITIDYAMVNDGSINTMTTGDSDAFECQCHSANCRGNVTPSDWKLPEVQARIGQYFAPFVKDLVRRRAHVSP
;
A
#
# COMPACT_ATOMS: atom_id res chain seq x y z
N MET A 1 11.04 -20.64 14.44
CA MET A 1 11.11 -21.98 15.05
C MET A 1 9.80 -22.43 15.63
N LEU A 2 9.33 -23.63 15.24
CA LEU A 2 8.17 -24.29 15.85
C LEU A 2 8.56 -24.92 17.19
N THR A 3 7.68 -24.79 18.18
CA THR A 3 7.83 -25.45 19.49
C THR A 3 7.54 -26.94 19.42
N GLU A 4 7.96 -27.69 20.43
CA GLU A 4 7.78 -29.14 20.55
C GLU A 4 6.30 -29.58 20.57
N VAL A 5 5.37 -28.69 20.95
CA VAL A 5 3.92 -28.98 20.98
C VAL A 5 3.27 -29.00 19.60
N VAL A 6 4.00 -28.62 18.55
CA VAL A 6 3.54 -28.59 17.16
C VAL A 6 3.98 -29.85 16.41
N GLN A 7 3.07 -30.48 15.69
CA GLN A 7 3.38 -31.54 14.70
C GLN A 7 3.07 -31.05 13.30
N VAL A 8 3.98 -31.33 12.38
CA VAL A 8 3.80 -31.12 10.94
C VAL A 8 3.21 -32.40 10.35
N LYS A 9 2.15 -32.30 9.55
CA LYS A 9 1.48 -33.44 8.93
C LYS A 9 1.00 -33.11 7.52
N GLN A 10 1.01 -34.13 6.66
CA GLN A 10 0.21 -34.11 5.44
C GLN A 10 -1.24 -34.43 5.77
N PHE A 11 -2.17 -33.77 5.09
CA PHE A 11 -3.61 -33.99 5.21
C PHE A 11 -4.33 -33.62 3.90
N ASN A 12 -5.61 -33.95 3.80
CA ASN A 12 -6.41 -33.81 2.57
C ASN A 12 -7.80 -33.21 2.84
N ASP A 13 -7.94 -32.38 3.87
CA ASP A 13 -9.24 -31.79 4.23
C ASP A 13 -9.70 -30.75 3.20
N TYR A 14 -8.78 -30.25 2.37
CA TYR A 14 -9.04 -29.28 1.30
C TYR A 14 -9.35 -29.93 -0.06
N GLY A 15 -9.42 -31.27 -0.12
CA GLY A 15 -9.63 -32.01 -1.37
C GLY A 15 -8.37 -32.15 -2.24
N PHE A 16 -7.21 -31.77 -1.71
CA PHE A 16 -5.89 -32.09 -2.23
C PHE A 16 -4.91 -32.31 -1.07
N GLU A 17 -3.83 -33.06 -1.32
CA GLU A 17 -2.77 -33.26 -0.33
C GLU A 17 -2.01 -31.96 -0.08
N CYS A 18 -1.92 -31.56 1.18
CA CYS A 18 -1.19 -30.38 1.62
C CYS A 18 -0.56 -30.60 3.00
N TRP A 19 0.38 -29.74 3.36
CA TRP A 19 1.02 -29.74 4.67
C TRP A 19 0.31 -28.78 5.62
N GLY A 20 0.30 -29.13 6.90
CA GLY A 20 -0.26 -28.27 7.94
C GLY A 20 0.38 -28.52 9.29
N LEU A 21 0.20 -27.53 10.17
CA LEU A 21 0.62 -27.60 11.55
C LEU A 21 -0.57 -28.00 12.42
N PHE A 22 -0.36 -28.91 13.36
CA PHE A 22 -1.42 -29.41 14.25
C PHE A 22 -0.93 -29.47 15.69
N ALA A 23 -1.85 -29.38 16.64
CA ALA A 23 -1.54 -29.56 18.05
C ALA A 23 -1.20 -31.04 18.34
N LYS A 24 -0.06 -31.32 19.00
CA LYS A 24 0.31 -32.68 19.45
C LYS A 24 -0.47 -33.14 20.68
N GLU A 25 -0.96 -32.18 21.46
CA GLU A 25 -1.70 -32.37 22.71
C GLU A 25 -2.74 -31.25 22.88
N ASP A 26 -3.52 -31.29 23.96
CA ASP A 26 -4.44 -30.20 24.29
C ASP A 26 -3.62 -28.98 24.73
N LEU A 27 -3.79 -27.86 24.04
CA LEU A 27 -3.08 -26.61 24.29
C LEU A 27 -4.04 -25.59 24.91
N PRO A 28 -3.77 -25.09 26.12
CA PRO A 28 -4.49 -23.94 26.66
C PRO A 28 -4.36 -22.70 25.75
N LYS A 29 -5.25 -21.74 25.90
CA LYS A 29 -5.07 -20.39 25.35
C LYS A 29 -3.74 -19.77 25.81
N GLY A 30 -3.03 -19.12 24.90
CA GLY A 30 -1.75 -18.42 25.15
C GLY A 30 -0.53 -19.33 25.07
N THR A 31 -0.69 -20.59 24.65
CA THR A 31 0.44 -21.49 24.43
C THR A 31 1.25 -21.02 23.22
N LEU A 32 2.56 -20.87 23.40
CA LEU A 32 3.51 -20.57 22.33
C LEU A 32 3.58 -21.75 21.34
N VAL A 33 3.44 -21.46 20.05
CA VAL A 33 3.52 -22.46 18.97
C VAL A 33 4.69 -22.21 18.02
N TRP A 34 5.06 -20.94 17.83
CA TRP A 34 6.19 -20.53 17.02
C TRP A 34 6.82 -19.26 17.58
N TYR A 35 8.13 -19.12 17.42
CA TYR A 35 8.87 -17.89 17.72
C TYR A 35 10.01 -17.68 16.72
N ALA A 36 10.38 -16.44 16.44
CA ALA A 36 11.55 -16.10 15.64
C ALA A 36 12.86 -16.43 16.39
N GLU A 37 13.82 -17.08 15.74
CA GLU A 37 15.13 -17.38 16.32
C GLU A 37 16.20 -16.45 15.72
N GLY A 38 16.76 -15.56 16.53
CA GLY A 38 17.83 -14.65 16.09
C GLY A 38 17.39 -13.59 15.07
N HIS A 39 18.37 -13.06 14.33
CA HIS A 39 18.17 -12.11 13.23
C HIS A 39 18.11 -12.86 11.90
N ASP A 40 17.16 -13.79 11.73
CA ASP A 40 16.96 -14.44 10.45
C ASP A 40 16.63 -13.38 9.40
N VAL A 41 17.56 -13.17 8.47
CA VAL A 41 17.34 -12.32 7.31
C VAL A 41 16.44 -13.12 6.37
N LEU A 42 15.14 -12.92 6.51
CA LEU A 42 14.16 -13.49 5.60
C LEU A 42 14.42 -12.95 4.19
N GLU A 43 14.50 -13.86 3.23
CA GLU A 43 14.60 -13.47 1.83
C GLU A 43 13.30 -12.78 1.42
N THR A 44 13.44 -11.58 0.83
CA THR A 44 12.31 -10.77 0.40
C THR A 44 12.36 -10.53 -1.09
N PHE A 45 11.21 -10.62 -1.72
CA PHE A 45 11.02 -10.44 -3.15
C PHE A 45 9.98 -9.35 -3.40
N THR A 46 10.11 -8.67 -4.52
CA THR A 46 9.03 -7.92 -5.16
C THR A 46 8.05 -8.87 -5.85
N LYS A 47 6.84 -8.39 -6.13
CA LYS A 47 5.86 -9.13 -6.91
C LYS A 47 6.40 -9.51 -8.29
N ALA A 48 7.13 -8.59 -8.94
CA ALA A 48 7.71 -8.82 -10.25
C ALA A 48 8.77 -9.94 -10.23
N GLU A 49 9.62 -9.97 -9.19
CA GLU A 49 10.62 -11.02 -9.01
C GLU A 49 9.98 -12.39 -8.81
N ILE A 50 8.94 -12.49 -7.98
CA ILE A 50 8.20 -13.75 -7.78
C ILE A 50 7.60 -14.22 -9.11
N LEU A 51 6.88 -13.37 -9.83
CA LEU A 51 6.20 -13.74 -11.08
C LEU A 51 7.17 -14.08 -12.22
N ALA A 52 8.38 -13.53 -12.20
CA ALA A 52 9.43 -13.86 -13.16
C ALA A 52 10.20 -15.14 -12.81
N HIS A 53 10.07 -15.65 -11.58
CA HIS A 53 10.82 -16.82 -11.13
C HIS A 53 10.27 -18.12 -11.74
N PRO A 54 11.12 -19.07 -12.17
CA PRO A 54 10.67 -20.36 -12.71
C PRO A 54 9.81 -21.17 -11.73
N GLU A 55 10.08 -21.03 -10.43
CA GLU A 55 9.35 -21.68 -9.33
C GLU A 55 8.35 -20.72 -8.64
N GLN A 56 7.77 -19.79 -9.40
CA GLN A 56 6.82 -18.80 -8.87
C GLN A 56 5.67 -19.41 -8.07
N GLU A 57 5.17 -20.60 -8.43
CA GLU A 57 4.07 -21.24 -7.70
C GLU A 57 4.47 -21.58 -6.25
N THR A 58 5.71 -22.06 -6.05
CA THR A 58 6.26 -22.33 -4.72
C THR A 58 6.39 -21.03 -3.93
N LEU A 59 6.98 -19.99 -4.54
CA LEU A 59 7.15 -18.70 -3.90
C LEU A 59 5.80 -18.06 -3.53
N ILE A 60 4.82 -18.10 -4.43
CA ILE A 60 3.46 -17.62 -4.15
C ILE A 60 2.87 -18.39 -2.97
N THR A 61 2.90 -19.72 -3.02
CA THR A 61 2.31 -20.59 -2.00
C THR A 61 2.84 -20.30 -0.61
N TYR A 62 4.16 -20.10 -0.50
CA TYR A 62 4.85 -19.85 0.76
C TYR A 62 5.30 -18.39 0.87
N SER A 63 4.38 -17.45 0.63
CA SER A 63 4.65 -16.02 0.80
C SER A 63 3.69 -15.35 1.77
N TYR A 64 4.19 -14.28 2.40
CA TYR A 64 3.38 -13.30 3.11
C TYR A 64 3.99 -11.90 3.01
N MET A 65 3.18 -10.87 3.19
CA MET A 65 3.63 -9.48 3.05
C MET A 65 4.39 -8.96 4.27
N ARG A 66 5.44 -8.16 4.01
CA ARG A 66 6.18 -7.37 5.03
C ARG A 66 6.30 -5.89 4.67
N GLY A 67 5.70 -5.48 3.57
CA GLY A 67 5.77 -4.14 3.05
C GLY A 67 5.04 -4.03 1.72
N ASP A 68 4.87 -2.80 1.28
CA ASP A 68 4.41 -2.53 -0.07
C ASP A 68 5.42 -3.06 -1.10
N ASP A 69 4.94 -3.94 -1.99
CA ASP A 69 5.76 -4.71 -2.94
C ASP A 69 6.93 -5.49 -2.30
N LYS A 70 6.74 -5.98 -1.07
CA LYS A 70 7.76 -6.74 -0.34
C LYS A 70 7.16 -7.99 0.30
N PHE A 71 7.55 -9.14 -0.23
CA PHE A 71 7.05 -10.46 0.14
C PHE A 71 8.17 -11.31 0.72
N CYS A 72 8.03 -11.77 1.96
CA CYS A 72 8.88 -12.84 2.47
C CYS A 72 8.44 -14.15 1.84
N SER A 73 9.39 -14.95 1.36
CA SER A 73 9.07 -16.21 0.69
C SER A 73 10.21 -17.24 0.80
N THR A 74 9.95 -18.49 0.42
CA THR A 74 10.95 -19.56 0.38
C THR A 74 10.75 -20.53 -0.79
N LEU A 75 11.85 -21.06 -1.33
CA LEU A 75 11.85 -22.21 -2.23
C LEU A 75 11.96 -23.55 -1.50
N ASN A 76 12.31 -23.52 -0.20
CA ASN A 76 12.50 -24.71 0.62
C ASN A 76 11.67 -24.63 1.91
N PRO A 77 10.33 -24.74 1.84
CA PRO A 77 9.47 -24.73 3.03
C PRO A 77 9.76 -25.90 3.98
N SER A 78 10.44 -26.96 3.52
CA SER A 78 10.77 -28.11 4.36
C SER A 78 11.92 -27.85 5.34
N SER A 79 12.83 -26.90 5.04
CA SER A 79 13.92 -26.55 5.97
C SER A 79 13.43 -25.71 7.15
N ASP A 80 12.35 -24.97 6.98
CA ASP A 80 11.62 -24.33 8.07
C ASP A 80 10.12 -24.65 7.96
N PRO A 81 9.63 -25.69 8.65
CA PRO A 81 8.23 -26.08 8.56
C PRO A 81 7.23 -25.02 9.06
N SER A 82 7.68 -23.86 9.58
CA SER A 82 6.79 -22.75 9.91
C SER A 82 6.06 -22.19 8.69
N TRP A 83 6.57 -22.37 7.48
CA TRP A 83 5.88 -22.04 6.22
C TRP A 83 4.59 -22.83 5.99
N TYR A 84 4.29 -23.87 6.78
CA TYR A 84 3.07 -24.66 6.69
C TYR A 84 1.92 -24.17 7.59
N PHE A 85 2.02 -22.99 8.20
CA PHE A 85 0.84 -22.35 8.80
C PHE A 85 -0.22 -22.14 7.71
N ASN A 86 -1.45 -22.59 7.99
CA ASN A 86 -2.58 -22.42 7.08
C ASN A 86 -3.51 -21.30 7.54
N HIS A 87 -4.37 -20.87 6.64
CA HIS A 87 -5.41 -19.89 6.91
C HIS A 87 -6.63 -20.49 7.62
N SER A 88 -7.18 -19.78 8.60
CA SER A 88 -8.57 -19.97 9.07
C SER A 88 -9.26 -18.65 9.42
N CYS A 89 -10.53 -18.52 9.03
CA CYS A 89 -11.39 -17.37 9.40
C CYS A 89 -11.84 -17.43 10.87
N MET A 90 -11.74 -18.59 11.52
CA MET A 90 -11.86 -18.75 12.98
C MET A 90 -10.58 -19.42 13.48
N PRO A 91 -9.48 -18.65 13.57
CA PRO A 91 -8.17 -19.23 13.79
C PRO A 91 -8.05 -19.85 15.19
N THR A 92 -7.08 -20.74 15.34
CA THR A 92 -6.62 -21.25 16.64
C THR A 92 -5.46 -20.43 17.18
N CYS A 93 -4.76 -19.71 16.31
CA CYS A 93 -3.52 -19.02 16.59
C CYS A 93 -3.57 -17.55 16.15
N TRP A 94 -2.82 -16.70 16.84
CA TRP A 94 -2.61 -15.29 16.50
C TRP A 94 -1.14 -14.91 16.67
N TYR A 95 -0.73 -13.87 15.96
CA TYR A 95 0.57 -13.23 16.16
C TYR A 95 0.62 -12.52 17.51
N GLU A 96 1.79 -12.46 18.12
CA GLU A 96 2.10 -11.54 19.23
C GLU A 96 3.32 -10.72 18.80
N GLY A 97 3.04 -9.62 18.08
CA GLY A 97 4.05 -8.93 17.27
C GLY A 97 4.59 -9.80 16.12
N ASP A 98 5.71 -9.41 15.54
CA ASP A 98 6.34 -10.12 14.41
C ASP A 98 7.18 -11.35 14.82
N GLU A 99 7.37 -11.57 16.13
CA GLU A 99 8.34 -12.55 16.64
C GLU A 99 7.71 -13.82 17.20
N ARG A 100 6.38 -13.88 17.39
CA ARG A 100 5.72 -15.00 18.08
C ARG A 100 4.34 -15.28 17.53
N ILE A 101 3.95 -16.56 17.61
CA ILE A 101 2.57 -17.01 17.39
C ILE A 101 2.16 -17.85 18.59
N THR A 102 0.99 -17.53 19.16
CA THR A 102 0.39 -18.23 20.31
C THR A 102 -1.04 -18.68 20.00
N THR A 103 -1.58 -19.59 20.79
CA THR A 103 -2.99 -20.01 20.67
C THR A 103 -3.93 -18.89 21.17
N CYS A 104 -4.94 -18.53 20.38
CA CYS A 104 -5.90 -17.48 20.75
C CYS A 104 -7.08 -17.98 21.60
N ARG A 105 -7.21 -19.31 21.71
CA ARG A 105 -8.19 -20.07 22.49
C ARG A 105 -7.58 -21.40 22.91
N ASP A 106 -8.31 -22.18 23.71
CA ASP A 106 -7.96 -23.59 23.92
C ASP A 106 -8.06 -24.36 22.60
N VAL A 107 -7.10 -25.24 22.34
CA VAL A 107 -6.96 -26.05 21.11
C VAL A 107 -6.82 -27.51 21.51
N LYS A 108 -7.65 -28.40 20.95
CA LYS A 108 -7.58 -29.83 21.22
C LYS A 108 -6.46 -30.50 20.43
N LYS A 109 -5.94 -31.59 21.00
CA LYS A 109 -5.01 -32.48 20.30
C LYS A 109 -5.56 -32.84 18.92
N GLY A 110 -4.74 -32.61 17.88
CA GLY A 110 -5.10 -32.91 16.50
C GLY A 110 -5.90 -31.82 15.79
N GLU A 111 -6.32 -30.74 16.45
CA GLU A 111 -6.80 -29.55 15.74
C GLU A 111 -5.64 -28.89 14.98
N GLN A 112 -5.98 -28.28 13.83
CA GLN A 112 -5.01 -27.55 13.02
C GLN A 112 -4.65 -26.21 13.67
N LEU A 113 -3.37 -25.88 13.67
CA LEU A 113 -2.83 -24.59 14.09
C LEU A 113 -2.81 -23.65 12.88
N ALA A 114 -3.76 -22.73 12.85
CA ALA A 114 -3.99 -21.80 11.74
C ALA A 114 -4.21 -20.37 12.26
N TYR A 115 -3.82 -19.38 11.46
CA TYR A 115 -4.04 -17.96 11.73
C TYR A 115 -4.87 -17.30 10.60
N ASP A 116 -5.37 -16.09 10.85
CA ASP A 116 -6.08 -15.33 9.82
C ASP A 116 -5.06 -14.57 8.94
N TYR A 117 -4.97 -14.90 7.65
CA TYR A 117 -4.03 -14.28 6.72
C TYR A 117 -4.30 -12.78 6.53
N SER A 118 -5.52 -12.30 6.78
CA SER A 118 -5.79 -10.86 6.79
C SER A 118 -5.12 -10.11 7.95
N CYS A 119 -4.42 -10.81 8.85
CA CYS A 119 -3.51 -10.20 9.82
C CYS A 119 -2.12 -9.87 9.24
N THR A 120 -1.77 -10.38 8.06
CA THR A 120 -0.47 -10.17 7.42
C THR A 120 -0.58 -9.63 6.00
N GLU A 121 -1.73 -9.78 5.35
CA GLU A 121 -1.96 -9.46 3.94
C GLU A 121 -2.81 -8.20 3.73
N THR A 122 -2.62 -7.56 2.58
CA THR A 122 -3.52 -6.54 2.01
C THR A 122 -4.04 -6.99 0.65
N GLU A 123 -4.84 -6.16 -0.03
CA GLU A 123 -5.31 -6.44 -1.39
C GLU A 123 -4.18 -6.63 -2.41
N SER A 124 -2.96 -6.19 -2.09
CA SER A 124 -1.76 -6.39 -2.90
C SER A 124 -1.15 -7.79 -2.76
N SER A 125 -1.73 -8.67 -1.94
CA SER A 125 -1.23 -10.03 -1.70
C SER A 125 -1.06 -10.86 -2.98
N MET A 126 -0.09 -11.77 -2.97
CA MET A 126 0.02 -12.85 -3.98
C MET A 126 -1.14 -13.84 -3.89
N HIS A 127 -1.84 -13.88 -2.75
CA HIS A 127 -2.97 -14.76 -2.49
C HIS A 127 -4.32 -14.09 -2.79
N TYR A 128 -4.35 -12.87 -3.33
CA TYR A 128 -5.61 -12.13 -3.53
C TYR A 128 -6.58 -12.95 -4.40
N GLY A 129 -7.80 -13.14 -3.90
CA GLY A 129 -8.82 -13.96 -4.56
C GLY A 129 -8.72 -15.46 -4.23
N LEU A 130 -7.86 -15.87 -3.29
CA LEU A 130 -7.76 -17.25 -2.86
C LEU A 130 -9.11 -17.75 -2.33
N ARG A 131 -9.59 -18.86 -2.87
CA ARG A 131 -10.79 -19.54 -2.37
C ARG A 131 -10.48 -20.15 -1.00
N CYS A 132 -11.18 -19.68 0.03
CA CYS A 132 -11.01 -20.15 1.39
C CYS A 132 -11.69 -21.51 1.59
N LEU A 133 -10.93 -22.48 2.12
CA LEU A 133 -11.37 -23.84 2.39
C LEU A 133 -11.36 -24.18 3.89
N CYS A 134 -11.33 -23.17 4.78
CA CYS A 134 -11.18 -23.39 6.23
C CYS A 134 -12.37 -24.11 6.89
N GLY A 135 -13.53 -24.19 6.22
CA GLY A 135 -14.71 -24.92 6.72
C GLY A 135 -15.39 -24.33 7.96
N THR A 136 -14.90 -23.21 8.50
CA THR A 136 -15.46 -22.59 9.70
C THR A 136 -16.81 -21.93 9.43
N ALA A 137 -17.63 -21.77 10.48
CA ALA A 137 -18.94 -21.11 10.37
C ALA A 137 -18.85 -19.63 9.94
N ALA A 138 -17.69 -18.99 10.15
CA ALA A 138 -17.41 -17.62 9.74
C ALA A 138 -16.53 -17.55 8.47
N CYS A 139 -16.48 -18.60 7.67
CA CYS A 139 -15.68 -18.64 6.45
C CYS A 139 -16.08 -17.51 5.48
N ARG A 140 -15.08 -16.75 5.01
CA ARG A 140 -15.26 -15.66 4.05
C ARG A 140 -15.48 -16.12 2.61
N GLY A 141 -15.21 -17.40 2.32
CA GLY A 141 -15.33 -17.99 0.99
C GLY A 141 -14.22 -17.58 0.02
N VAL A 142 -13.92 -16.29 -0.10
CA VAL A 142 -12.81 -15.75 -0.90
C VAL A 142 -12.03 -14.75 -0.06
N LEU A 143 -10.71 -14.85 -0.06
CA LEU A 143 -9.83 -13.93 0.65
C LEU A 143 -9.48 -12.75 -0.25
N THR A 144 -10.03 -11.58 0.07
CA THR A 144 -9.71 -10.32 -0.63
C THR A 144 -8.74 -9.45 0.15
N PHE A 145 -8.50 -9.75 1.43
CA PHE A 145 -7.55 -9.06 2.32
C PHE A 145 -7.83 -7.56 2.49
N SER A 146 -9.10 -7.17 2.46
CA SER A 146 -9.54 -5.79 2.71
C SER A 146 -9.89 -5.52 4.17
N GLU A 147 -9.77 -6.53 5.04
CA GLU A 147 -10.22 -6.45 6.43
C GLU A 147 -9.48 -5.40 7.26
N TRP A 148 -8.22 -5.09 6.92
CA TRP A 148 -7.44 -4.05 7.59
C TRP A 148 -8.05 -2.64 7.47
N ARG A 149 -8.89 -2.41 6.45
CA ARG A 149 -9.67 -1.16 6.32
C ARG A 149 -10.79 -1.06 7.38
N SER A 150 -11.23 -2.20 7.94
CA SER A 150 -12.28 -2.23 8.95
C SER A 150 -11.72 -1.95 10.34
N ARG A 151 -12.11 -0.80 10.92
CA ARG A 151 -11.79 -0.48 12.34
C ARG A 151 -12.27 -1.56 13.31
N ALA A 152 -13.37 -2.23 13.02
CA ALA A 152 -13.88 -3.31 13.86
C ALA A 152 -12.95 -4.54 13.83
N TYR A 153 -12.48 -4.91 12.63
CA TYR A 153 -11.52 -6.00 12.49
C TYR A 153 -10.18 -5.68 13.16
N VAL A 154 -9.64 -4.48 12.90
CA VAL A 154 -8.37 -4.06 13.49
C VAL A 154 -8.45 -3.94 15.01
N ARG A 155 -9.56 -3.45 15.56
CA ARG A 155 -9.79 -3.43 17.01
C ARG A 155 -9.87 -4.85 17.60
N LYS A 156 -10.56 -5.78 16.92
CA LYS A 156 -10.69 -7.17 17.36
C LYS A 156 -9.35 -7.88 17.40
N ASN A 157 -8.48 -7.61 16.42
CA ASN A 157 -7.16 -8.24 16.26
C ASN A 157 -6.01 -7.34 16.73
N LYS A 158 -6.28 -6.35 17.60
CA LYS A 158 -5.25 -5.42 18.07
C LYS A 158 -4.12 -6.19 18.78
N GLY A 159 -2.87 -5.97 18.36
CA GLY A 159 -1.69 -6.68 18.87
C GLY A 159 -1.44 -8.03 18.20
N HIS A 160 -2.29 -8.41 17.23
CA HIS A 160 -2.24 -9.68 16.50
C HIS A 160 -2.19 -9.49 14.98
N LEU A 161 -1.98 -8.25 14.53
CA LEU A 161 -1.63 -7.88 13.17
C LEU A 161 -0.11 -7.78 13.09
N ASN A 162 0.49 -8.12 11.95
CA ASN A 162 1.90 -7.80 11.74
C ASN A 162 2.10 -6.28 11.64
N ASP A 163 3.36 -5.85 11.75
CA ASP A 163 3.70 -4.43 11.73
C ASP A 163 3.24 -3.75 10.43
N TYR A 164 3.38 -4.42 9.28
CA TYR A 164 2.95 -3.90 7.99
C TYR A 164 1.45 -3.57 7.96
N VAL A 165 0.57 -4.50 8.32
CA VAL A 165 -0.89 -4.27 8.32
C VAL A 165 -1.28 -3.19 9.33
N TRP A 166 -0.57 -3.09 10.46
CA TRP A 166 -0.78 -1.99 11.41
C TRP A 166 -0.40 -0.63 10.82
N GLU A 167 0.73 -0.53 10.12
CA GLU A 167 1.16 0.68 9.43
C GLU A 167 0.17 1.10 8.33
N LYS A 168 -0.31 0.15 7.52
CA LYS A 168 -1.36 0.41 6.51
C LYS A 168 -2.62 0.99 7.13
N HIS A 169 -3.07 0.45 8.26
CA HIS A 169 -4.23 0.98 8.97
C HIS A 169 -4.02 2.37 9.56
N ALA A 170 -2.76 2.73 9.85
CA ALA A 170 -2.38 4.02 10.42
C ALA A 170 -2.27 5.14 9.37
N GLU A 171 -2.22 4.80 8.08
CA GLU A 171 -2.26 5.77 6.97
C GLU A 171 -3.47 6.71 7.10
N ASN A 172 -3.26 7.98 6.75
CA ASN A 172 -4.31 9.00 6.88
C ASN A 172 -5.18 9.10 5.63
N SER A 173 -4.56 8.89 4.47
CA SER A 173 -5.19 9.03 3.16
C SER A 173 -6.02 7.81 2.78
N TRP A 174 -6.92 7.98 1.81
CA TRP A 174 -7.65 6.87 1.21
C TRP A 174 -7.13 6.61 -0.20
N TYR A 175 -7.03 5.33 -0.56
CA TYR A 175 -6.75 4.90 -1.92
C TYR A 175 -7.65 3.72 -2.30
N ASP A 176 -7.94 3.64 -3.61
CA ASP A 176 -8.84 2.63 -4.15
C ASP A 176 -8.31 1.22 -3.91
N SER A 177 -9.24 0.32 -3.56
CA SER A 177 -9.14 -1.14 -3.55
C SER A 177 -8.18 -1.75 -4.57
N ARG A 178 -8.28 -1.16 -5.76
CA ARG A 178 -7.74 -1.66 -7.00
C ARG A 178 -6.31 -1.21 -7.28
N THR A 179 -5.68 -0.47 -6.37
CA THR A 179 -4.31 -0.01 -6.53
C THR A 179 -3.33 -0.68 -5.58
N GLU A 180 -2.05 -0.72 -5.97
CA GLU A 180 -0.93 -1.23 -5.20
C GLU A 180 0.34 -0.44 -5.54
N VAL A 181 1.21 -0.28 -4.55
CA VAL A 181 2.55 0.28 -4.77
C VAL A 181 3.43 -0.81 -5.35
N ARG A 182 4.26 -0.47 -6.35
CA ARG A 182 5.26 -1.37 -6.95
C ARG A 182 6.59 -0.68 -7.19
N ALA A 183 7.67 -1.46 -7.18
CA ALA A 183 9.00 -1.00 -7.58
C ALA A 183 9.05 -0.65 -9.09
N LYS A 184 9.81 0.39 -9.42
CA LYS A 184 10.07 0.88 -10.80
C LYS A 184 11.55 0.80 -11.20
N GLY A 185 12.39 0.17 -10.38
CA GLY A 185 13.83 0.07 -10.57
C GLY A 185 14.62 0.97 -9.60
N GLY A 186 15.76 0.46 -9.13
CA GLY A 186 16.45 1.06 -7.98
C GLY A 186 15.53 1.17 -6.77
N ASP A 187 15.60 2.29 -6.06
CA ASP A 187 14.72 2.60 -4.92
C ASP A 187 13.40 3.30 -5.33
N SER A 188 13.18 3.50 -6.63
CA SER A 188 11.98 4.18 -7.13
C SER A 188 10.74 3.28 -7.03
N ARG A 189 9.63 3.87 -6.59
CA ARG A 189 8.32 3.21 -6.50
C ARG A 189 7.24 4.04 -7.18
N GLY A 190 6.10 3.42 -7.44
CA GLY A 190 4.91 4.11 -7.95
C GLY A 190 3.63 3.38 -7.54
N LEU A 191 2.51 4.09 -7.59
CA LEU A 191 1.18 3.53 -7.41
C LEU A 191 0.63 3.03 -8.75
N PHE A 192 0.09 1.82 -8.78
CA PHE A 192 -0.41 1.18 -9.99
C PHE A 192 -1.76 0.54 -9.74
N ALA A 193 -2.58 0.37 -10.78
CA ALA A 193 -3.66 -0.60 -10.72
C ALA A 193 -3.08 -2.00 -10.54
N ARG A 194 -3.66 -2.81 -9.64
CA ARG A 194 -3.19 -4.18 -9.40
C ARG A 194 -3.25 -5.01 -10.69
N ILE A 195 -2.45 -6.07 -10.75
CA ILE A 195 -2.34 -6.90 -11.96
C ILE A 195 -3.56 -7.81 -12.22
N GLN A 196 -4.45 -7.97 -11.24
CA GLN A 196 -5.64 -8.82 -11.37
C GLN A 196 -6.69 -8.18 -12.29
N LYS A 197 -7.46 -9.02 -12.98
CA LYS A 197 -8.43 -8.58 -14.01
C LYS A 197 -9.58 -7.73 -13.48
N ASP A 198 -9.90 -7.84 -12.20
CA ASP A 198 -10.92 -7.05 -11.51
C ASP A 198 -10.43 -5.63 -11.15
N ALA A 199 -9.16 -5.31 -11.36
CA ALA A 199 -8.56 -4.03 -11.00
C ALA A 199 -8.78 -2.90 -12.02
N VAL A 200 -9.77 -3.03 -12.92
CA VAL A 200 -10.14 -1.94 -13.84
C VAL A 200 -10.79 -0.80 -13.05
N ILE A 201 -10.27 0.42 -13.21
CA ILE A 201 -10.86 1.65 -12.67
C ILE A 201 -11.42 2.45 -13.84
N LYS A 202 -12.69 2.85 -13.75
CA LYS A 202 -13.40 3.56 -14.83
C LYS A 202 -13.12 5.06 -14.79
N ALA A 203 -13.13 5.69 -15.96
CA ALA A 203 -13.05 7.14 -16.07
C ALA A 203 -14.07 7.82 -15.13
N GLY A 204 -13.61 8.81 -14.37
CA GLY A 204 -14.40 9.55 -13.38
C GLY A 204 -14.50 8.90 -11.99
N GLU A 205 -14.03 7.67 -11.79
CA GLU A 205 -13.95 7.08 -10.44
C GLU A 205 -12.84 7.75 -9.60
N ILE A 206 -13.07 7.83 -8.30
CA ILE A 206 -12.08 8.33 -7.34
C ILE A 206 -11.01 7.27 -7.14
N VAL A 207 -9.74 7.67 -7.23
CA VAL A 207 -8.58 6.77 -7.08
C VAL A 207 -7.87 7.00 -5.76
N VAL A 208 -7.69 8.25 -5.37
CA VAL A 208 -7.02 8.65 -4.12
C VAL A 208 -7.70 9.88 -3.53
N VAL A 209 -7.74 9.95 -2.20
CA VAL A 209 -8.08 11.15 -1.45
C VAL A 209 -6.94 11.42 -0.47
N PHE A 210 -6.16 12.47 -0.73
CA PHE A 210 -5.10 12.91 0.15
C PHE A 210 -5.66 13.41 1.47
N SER A 211 -4.95 13.13 2.56
CA SER A 211 -5.35 13.51 3.92
C SER A 211 -4.13 13.91 4.74
N GLY A 212 -4.27 14.90 5.61
CA GLY A 212 -3.19 15.34 6.47
C GLY A 212 -3.53 16.62 7.22
N LYS A 213 -2.52 17.31 7.73
CA LYS A 213 -2.68 18.57 8.45
C LYS A 213 -2.60 19.72 7.44
N ILE A 214 -3.54 20.66 7.53
CA ILE A 214 -3.45 21.91 6.76
C ILE A 214 -2.64 22.93 7.55
N VAL A 215 -1.64 23.51 6.90
CA VAL A 215 -0.76 24.56 7.44
C VAL A 215 -0.64 25.73 6.47
N HIS A 216 -0.36 26.91 7.00
CA HIS A 216 -0.09 28.09 6.19
C HIS A 216 1.34 28.06 5.65
N ARG A 217 1.60 28.68 4.47
CA ARG A 217 2.95 28.80 3.87
C ARG A 217 4.04 29.25 4.85
N ASN A 218 3.69 30.12 5.79
CA ASN A 218 4.64 30.66 6.75
C ASN A 218 5.15 29.58 7.70
N GLU A 219 4.29 28.63 8.08
CA GLU A 219 4.67 27.46 8.88
C GLU A 219 5.53 26.50 8.05
N VAL A 220 5.21 26.31 6.76
CA VAL A 220 6.02 25.50 5.84
C VAL A 220 7.42 26.08 5.68
N SER A 221 7.54 27.40 5.59
CA SER A 221 8.83 28.10 5.42
C SER A 221 9.57 28.37 6.74
N GLU A 222 8.99 28.07 7.89
CA GLU A 222 9.62 28.30 9.18
C GLU A 222 10.81 27.33 9.35
N PRO A 223 12.03 27.84 9.60
CA PRO A 223 13.22 26.99 9.70
C PRO A 223 13.06 25.89 10.77
N GLY A 224 13.07 24.63 10.33
CA GLY A 224 12.96 23.46 11.20
C GLY A 224 11.55 23.11 11.65
N ALA A 225 10.50 23.81 11.18
CA ALA A 225 9.12 23.50 11.52
C ALA A 225 8.60 22.23 10.82
N ILE A 226 9.11 21.94 9.62
CA ILE A 226 8.81 20.72 8.86
C ILE A 226 10.11 20.02 8.47
N SER A 227 10.08 18.69 8.41
CA SER A 227 11.20 17.94 7.87
C SER A 227 11.28 18.12 6.35
N LYS A 228 12.46 17.89 5.76
CA LYS A 228 12.60 17.84 4.30
C LYS A 228 11.63 16.82 3.69
N ARG A 229 11.43 15.70 4.37
CA ARG A 229 10.55 14.63 3.88
C ARG A 229 9.08 15.05 3.88
N ASP A 230 8.62 15.72 4.93
CA ASP A 230 7.24 16.22 5.00
C ASP A 230 6.97 17.29 3.94
N LEU A 231 7.98 18.10 3.63
CA LEU A 231 7.92 19.06 2.53
C LEU A 231 7.79 18.36 1.17
N GLU A 232 8.64 17.37 0.89
CA GLU A 232 8.58 16.58 -0.36
C GLU A 232 7.21 15.93 -0.56
N MET A 233 6.55 15.49 0.53
CA MET A 233 5.23 14.85 0.51
C MET A 233 4.07 15.83 0.73
N SER A 234 4.32 17.14 0.69
CA SER A 234 3.28 18.14 0.86
C SER A 234 2.48 18.37 -0.43
N LEU A 235 1.23 18.78 -0.28
CA LEU A 235 0.35 19.12 -1.39
C LEU A 235 -0.21 20.53 -1.19
N GLN A 236 -0.01 21.43 -2.14
CA GLN A 236 -0.68 22.73 -2.09
C GLN A 236 -2.18 22.54 -2.35
N VAL A 237 -3.01 22.96 -1.39
CA VAL A 237 -4.47 22.76 -1.45
C VAL A 237 -5.24 24.05 -1.74
N ALA A 238 -4.63 25.20 -1.49
CA ALA A 238 -5.17 26.52 -1.79
C ALA A 238 -4.03 27.56 -1.85
N PRO A 239 -4.30 28.82 -2.25
CA PRO A 239 -3.32 29.88 -2.10
C PRO A 239 -2.91 29.98 -0.63
N ASP A 240 -1.60 30.01 -0.39
CA ASP A 240 -0.99 30.11 0.93
C ASP A 240 -1.27 28.94 1.91
N LEU A 241 -1.90 27.83 1.47
CA LEU A 241 -2.19 26.64 2.30
C LEU A 241 -1.69 25.31 1.70
N TRP A 242 -1.04 24.50 2.54
CA TRP A 242 -0.52 23.17 2.21
C TRP A 242 -1.13 22.11 3.11
N GLN A 243 -1.45 20.95 2.54
CA GLN A 243 -1.56 19.70 3.29
C GLN A 243 -0.15 19.14 3.47
N ILE A 244 0.16 18.73 4.70
CA ILE A 244 1.39 18.03 5.06
C ILE A 244 1.02 16.68 5.72
N PRO A 245 1.94 15.69 5.70
CA PRO A 245 1.75 14.44 6.41
C PRO A 245 1.35 14.65 7.88
N SER A 246 0.44 13.82 8.40
CA SER A 246 -0.09 13.94 9.76
C SER A 246 0.12 12.65 10.56
N TRP A 247 1.36 12.15 10.56
CA TRP A 247 1.74 10.99 11.35
C TRP A 247 1.71 11.30 12.85
N LYS A 248 1.16 10.38 13.64
CA LYS A 248 1.15 10.48 15.11
C LYS A 248 2.48 10.06 15.73
N GLU A 249 3.24 9.25 15.01
CA GLU A 249 4.49 8.64 15.44
C GLU A 249 5.65 9.32 14.70
N SER A 250 6.80 9.43 15.38
CA SER A 250 8.02 9.98 14.78
C SER A 250 8.69 8.98 13.85
N GLY A 251 9.31 9.46 12.77
CA GLY A 251 10.09 8.65 11.83
C GLY A 251 9.71 8.94 10.39
N GLU A 252 10.42 8.34 9.44
CA GLU A 252 10.05 8.38 8.02
C GLU A 252 8.88 7.43 7.77
N LYS A 253 7.69 7.99 7.58
CA LYS A 253 6.46 7.26 7.30
C LYS A 253 5.90 7.72 5.95
N TYR A 254 5.18 6.84 5.29
CA TYR A 254 4.72 7.01 3.91
C TYR A 254 3.26 6.56 3.82
N ASP A 255 2.40 7.39 3.23
CA ASP A 255 1.06 6.95 2.84
C ASP A 255 1.16 6.31 1.45
N THR A 256 0.25 5.39 1.14
CA THR A 256 0.16 4.82 -0.21
C THR A 256 -0.02 5.89 -1.29
N SER A 257 -0.74 6.97 -0.95
CA SER A 257 -1.01 8.10 -1.83
C SER A 257 0.26 8.86 -2.24
N ASP A 258 1.32 8.77 -1.44
CA ASP A 258 2.59 9.47 -1.68
C ASP A 258 3.37 8.91 -2.87
N PHE A 259 2.96 7.73 -3.38
CA PHE A 259 3.57 7.07 -4.53
C PHE A 259 2.88 7.41 -5.87
N ILE A 260 1.98 8.41 -5.90
CA ILE A 260 1.46 8.93 -7.17
C ILE A 260 2.56 9.75 -7.85
N ASN A 261 3.06 9.23 -8.96
CA ASN A 261 4.13 9.87 -9.72
C ASN A 261 3.59 10.87 -10.75
N HIS A 262 4.53 11.67 -11.28
CA HIS A 262 4.29 12.56 -12.39
C HIS A 262 4.13 11.84 -13.74
N SER A 263 3.17 12.28 -14.55
CA SER A 263 3.18 12.08 -16.01
C SER A 263 2.69 13.32 -16.74
N CYS A 264 3.34 13.67 -17.86
CA CYS A 264 2.85 14.70 -18.79
C CYS A 264 1.63 14.22 -19.61
N ASP A 265 1.32 12.92 -19.59
CA ASP A 265 0.08 12.33 -20.11
C ASP A 265 -0.55 11.47 -19.00
N PRO A 266 -1.19 12.10 -18.00
CA PRO A 266 -1.52 11.42 -16.76
C PRO A 266 -2.74 10.51 -16.88
N SER A 267 -2.78 9.45 -16.07
CA SER A 267 -3.95 8.58 -15.96
C SER A 267 -5.06 9.21 -15.10
N CYS A 268 -4.69 10.12 -14.20
CA CYS A 268 -5.59 10.75 -13.25
C CYS A 268 -5.46 12.28 -13.24
N GLY A 269 -6.42 12.94 -12.60
CA GLY A 269 -6.42 14.37 -12.42
C GLY A 269 -7.21 14.81 -11.19
N MET A 270 -7.16 16.10 -10.86
CA MET A 270 -7.75 16.64 -9.64
C MET A 270 -9.24 16.94 -9.83
N TRP A 271 -10.07 16.30 -9.01
CA TRP A 271 -11.49 16.62 -8.89
C TRP A 271 -11.71 17.87 -8.03
N ASP A 272 -11.03 17.90 -6.88
CA ASP A 272 -10.91 19.05 -5.98
C ASP A 272 -9.45 19.21 -5.53
N SER A 273 -9.16 19.91 -4.44
CA SER A 273 -7.78 20.13 -4.00
C SER A 273 -7.07 18.90 -3.40
N VAL A 274 -7.79 17.83 -3.07
CA VAL A 274 -7.24 16.63 -2.41
C VAL A 274 -7.74 15.30 -3.03
N THR A 275 -8.78 15.35 -3.86
CA THR A 275 -9.37 14.17 -4.50
C THR A 275 -8.83 13.99 -5.91
N VAL A 276 -8.27 12.80 -6.18
CA VAL A 276 -7.76 12.36 -7.48
C VAL A 276 -8.78 11.43 -8.14
N VAL A 277 -9.14 11.71 -9.39
CA VAL A 277 -10.05 10.90 -10.21
C VAL A 277 -9.40 10.41 -11.49
N ALA A 278 -9.85 9.27 -11.99
CA ALA A 278 -9.39 8.72 -13.26
C ALA A 278 -9.84 9.59 -14.44
N ILE A 279 -8.92 10.01 -15.32
CA ILE A 279 -9.24 10.78 -16.54
C ILE A 279 -9.77 9.87 -17.65
N ARG A 280 -9.32 8.62 -17.65
CA ARG A 280 -9.64 7.55 -18.59
C ARG A 280 -9.85 6.25 -17.83
N ASP A 281 -10.31 5.22 -18.52
CA ASP A 281 -10.21 3.87 -17.96
C ASP A 281 -8.73 3.53 -17.68
N ILE A 282 -8.48 2.98 -16.49
CA ILE A 282 -7.18 2.51 -16.02
C ILE A 282 -7.26 1.00 -15.97
N HIS A 283 -6.32 0.34 -16.65
CA HIS A 283 -6.28 -1.10 -16.78
C HIS A 283 -5.29 -1.72 -15.80
N PRO A 284 -5.43 -3.03 -15.47
CA PRO A 284 -4.50 -3.72 -14.61
C PRO A 284 -3.04 -3.50 -15.03
N GLY A 285 -2.21 -3.06 -14.08
CA GLY A 285 -0.81 -2.74 -14.31
C GLY A 285 -0.51 -1.31 -14.79
N ASP A 286 -1.50 -0.51 -15.18
CA ASP A 286 -1.32 0.92 -15.48
C ASP A 286 -0.85 1.67 -14.24
N GLU A 287 0.03 2.67 -14.43
CA GLU A 287 0.46 3.55 -13.35
C GLU A 287 -0.59 4.64 -13.06
N ILE A 288 -0.83 4.89 -11.77
CA ILE A 288 -1.62 6.00 -11.26
C ILE A 288 -0.70 7.22 -11.22
N THR A 289 -0.95 8.18 -12.11
CA THR A 289 -0.12 9.38 -12.26
C THR A 289 -1.00 10.62 -12.38
N ILE A 290 -0.46 11.74 -11.91
CA ILE A 290 -1.02 13.08 -12.15
C ILE A 290 0.02 13.96 -12.82
N ASP A 291 -0.41 15.05 -13.44
CA ASP A 291 0.51 16.11 -13.86
C ASP A 291 0.66 17.10 -12.71
N TYR A 292 1.89 17.33 -12.23
CA TYR A 292 2.13 18.21 -11.07
C TYR A 292 1.76 19.68 -11.33
N ALA A 293 1.57 20.09 -12.58
CA ALA A 293 0.97 21.38 -12.92
C ALA A 293 -0.48 21.52 -12.44
N MET A 294 -1.17 20.41 -12.15
CA MET A 294 -2.54 20.43 -11.63
C MET A 294 -2.63 20.97 -10.20
N VAL A 295 -1.53 20.92 -9.42
CA VAL A 295 -1.55 21.11 -7.97
C VAL A 295 -0.56 22.16 -7.46
N ASN A 296 0.15 22.88 -8.34
CA ASN A 296 1.15 23.88 -7.96
C ASN A 296 0.85 25.23 -8.59
N ASP A 297 0.95 26.32 -7.82
CA ASP A 297 0.93 27.69 -8.35
C ASP A 297 2.34 28.29 -8.57
N GLY A 298 3.38 27.61 -8.07
CA GLY A 298 4.77 28.00 -8.16
C GLY A 298 5.30 28.82 -7.01
N SER A 299 4.52 29.05 -5.95
CA SER A 299 4.97 29.76 -4.75
C SER A 299 6.08 29.02 -4.00
N ILE A 300 6.15 27.69 -4.13
CA ILE A 300 7.16 26.86 -3.47
C ILE A 300 8.58 27.36 -3.75
N ASN A 301 8.87 27.76 -4.99
CA ASN A 301 10.15 28.34 -5.42
C ASN A 301 10.55 29.62 -4.68
N THR A 302 9.59 30.31 -4.08
CA THR A 302 9.82 31.55 -3.32
C THR A 302 9.73 31.35 -1.81
N MET A 303 9.22 30.20 -1.37
CA MET A 303 9.04 29.86 0.04
C MET A 303 10.24 29.13 0.63
N THR A 304 10.96 28.35 -0.19
CA THR A 304 12.08 27.52 0.24
C THR A 304 13.36 27.95 -0.43
N THR A 305 14.42 28.18 0.35
CA THR A 305 15.72 28.57 -0.22
C THR A 305 16.45 27.33 -0.73
N GLY A 306 16.56 27.19 -2.05
CA GLY A 306 17.38 26.15 -2.68
C GLY A 306 16.63 24.87 -3.07
N ASP A 307 15.37 24.72 -2.65
CA ASP A 307 14.49 23.63 -3.08
C ASP A 307 13.52 24.15 -4.14
N SER A 308 13.49 23.48 -5.29
CA SER A 308 12.52 23.69 -6.36
C SER A 308 11.96 22.33 -6.74
N ASP A 309 10.64 22.20 -6.85
CA ASP A 309 10.01 20.98 -7.39
C ASP A 309 10.17 20.89 -8.92
N ALA A 310 11.18 21.57 -9.49
CA ALA A 310 11.55 21.43 -10.89
C ALA A 310 12.46 20.21 -11.06
N PHE A 311 12.20 19.39 -12.07
CA PHE A 311 12.97 18.18 -12.34
C PHE A 311 12.96 17.81 -13.82
N GLU A 312 14.00 17.08 -14.24
CA GLU A 312 14.05 16.43 -15.54
C GLU A 312 13.05 15.28 -15.58
N CYS A 313 12.08 15.37 -16.50
CA CYS A 313 10.97 14.45 -16.59
C CYS A 313 11.33 13.20 -17.38
N GLN A 314 11.21 12.05 -16.74
CA GLN A 314 11.43 10.74 -17.33
C GLN A 314 10.12 9.95 -17.46
N CYS A 315 8.98 10.63 -17.67
CA CYS A 315 7.70 9.94 -17.84
C CYS A 315 7.57 9.22 -19.19
N HIS A 316 8.41 9.57 -20.18
CA HIS A 316 8.46 9.00 -21.53
C HIS A 316 7.13 9.02 -22.32
N SER A 317 6.12 9.76 -21.86
CA SER A 317 4.89 9.96 -22.63
C SER A 317 5.16 10.71 -23.93
N ALA A 318 4.29 10.53 -24.93
CA ALA A 318 4.40 11.23 -26.21
C ALA A 318 4.39 12.76 -26.09
N ASN A 319 3.81 13.27 -24.99
CA ASN A 319 3.76 14.70 -24.69
C ASN A 319 4.71 15.12 -23.55
N CYS A 320 5.78 14.35 -23.31
CA CYS A 320 6.74 14.68 -22.28
C CYS A 320 7.34 16.08 -22.50
N ARG A 321 7.31 16.93 -21.46
CA ARG A 321 7.90 18.28 -21.50
C ARG A 321 9.42 18.28 -21.36
N GLY A 322 10.03 17.15 -20.99
CA GLY A 322 11.47 17.02 -20.70
C GLY A 322 11.88 17.66 -19.38
N ASN A 323 11.36 18.84 -19.02
CA ASN A 323 11.56 19.48 -17.73
C ASN A 323 10.23 19.98 -17.18
N VAL A 324 9.87 19.54 -15.97
CA VAL A 324 8.65 19.96 -15.28
C VAL A 324 9.01 21.07 -14.31
N THR A 325 8.17 22.10 -14.23
CA THR A 325 8.34 23.18 -13.26
C THR A 325 7.06 23.45 -12.45
N PRO A 326 7.18 24.03 -11.24
CA PRO A 326 6.02 24.49 -10.47
C PRO A 326 5.17 25.56 -11.17
N SER A 327 5.64 26.12 -12.29
CA SER A 327 4.95 27.15 -13.07
C SER A 327 4.31 26.62 -14.36
N ASP A 328 4.34 25.33 -14.62
CA ASP A 328 3.86 24.76 -15.88
C ASP A 328 2.34 24.88 -16.09
N TRP A 329 1.58 25.12 -15.02
CA TRP A 329 0.16 25.46 -15.10
C TRP A 329 -0.13 26.68 -16.01
N LYS A 330 0.90 27.50 -16.27
CA LYS A 330 0.87 28.70 -17.11
C LYS A 330 0.94 28.39 -18.60
N LEU A 331 1.39 27.19 -18.98
CA LEU A 331 1.59 26.78 -20.37
C LEU A 331 0.24 26.58 -21.09
N PRO A 332 -0.03 27.28 -22.21
CA PRO A 332 -1.31 27.17 -22.92
C PRO A 332 -1.67 25.74 -23.35
N GLU A 333 -0.69 24.95 -23.78
CA GLU A 333 -0.87 23.55 -24.18
C GLU A 333 -1.26 22.64 -23.01
N VAL A 334 -0.72 22.90 -21.80
CA VAL A 334 -1.09 22.16 -20.58
C VAL A 334 -2.52 22.54 -20.16
N GLN A 335 -2.85 23.82 -20.19
CA GLN A 335 -4.21 24.30 -19.91
C GLN A 335 -5.25 23.71 -20.88
N ALA A 336 -4.93 23.68 -22.18
CA ALA A 336 -5.82 23.14 -23.20
C ALA A 336 -6.07 21.64 -23.04
N ARG A 337 -5.04 20.85 -22.69
CA ARG A 337 -5.14 19.39 -22.59
C ARG A 337 -5.77 18.92 -21.28
N ILE A 338 -5.30 19.47 -20.15
CA ILE A 338 -5.63 18.94 -18.81
C ILE A 338 -6.16 20.01 -17.84
N GLY A 339 -6.36 21.26 -18.28
CA GLY A 339 -6.81 22.36 -17.41
C GLY A 339 -8.16 22.11 -16.73
N GLN A 340 -9.03 21.29 -17.33
CA GLN A 340 -10.28 20.86 -16.68
C GLN A 340 -10.06 19.99 -15.43
N TYR A 341 -8.86 19.41 -15.26
CA TYR A 341 -8.45 18.57 -14.13
C TYR A 341 -7.44 19.27 -13.20
N PHE A 342 -7.25 20.58 -13.35
CA PHE A 342 -6.50 21.37 -12.37
C PHE A 342 -7.26 21.43 -11.04
N ALA A 343 -6.52 21.50 -9.93
CA ALA A 343 -7.09 21.81 -8.63
C ALA A 343 -7.84 23.16 -8.69
N PRO A 344 -8.91 23.35 -7.90
CA PRO A 344 -9.75 24.54 -7.98
C PRO A 344 -8.99 25.87 -7.94
N PHE A 345 -7.99 25.99 -7.06
CA PHE A 345 -7.22 27.23 -6.94
C PHE A 345 -6.36 27.53 -8.17
N VAL A 346 -5.80 26.50 -8.82
CA VAL A 346 -5.02 26.67 -10.06
C VAL A 346 -5.94 27.09 -11.21
N LYS A 347 -7.16 26.53 -11.30
CA LYS A 347 -8.18 26.98 -12.27
C LYS A 347 -8.50 28.47 -12.10
N ASP A 348 -8.61 28.94 -10.87
CA ASP A 348 -8.87 30.36 -10.59
C ASP A 348 -7.69 31.25 -10.97
N LEU A 349 -6.45 30.79 -10.79
CA LEU A 349 -5.26 31.51 -11.26
C LEU A 349 -5.24 31.66 -12.79
N VAL A 350 -5.56 30.60 -13.53
CA VAL A 350 -5.69 30.64 -15.00
C VAL A 350 -6.75 31.67 -15.42
N ARG A 351 -7.95 31.62 -14.81
CA ARG A 351 -9.03 32.58 -15.08
C ARG A 351 -8.59 34.02 -14.82
N ARG A 352 -7.98 34.30 -13.66
CA ARG A 352 -7.53 35.66 -13.32
C ARG A 352 -6.51 36.19 -14.32
N ARG A 353 -5.58 35.36 -14.80
CA ARG A 353 -4.59 35.78 -15.80
C ARG A 353 -5.21 36.07 -17.16
N ALA A 354 -6.20 35.29 -17.59
CA ALA A 354 -6.92 35.56 -18.83
C ALA A 354 -7.64 36.93 -18.82
N HIS A 355 -8.01 37.44 -17.63
CA HIS A 355 -8.65 38.76 -17.48
C HIS A 355 -7.65 39.94 -17.37
N VAL A 356 -6.35 39.65 -17.26
CA VAL A 356 -5.28 40.66 -17.10
C VAL A 356 -4.48 40.86 -18.40
N SER A 357 -4.71 40.02 -19.42
CA SER A 357 -4.17 40.22 -20.76
C SER A 357 -5.09 41.17 -21.56
N PRO A 358 -4.58 42.33 -22.04
CA PRO A 358 -5.37 43.31 -22.81
C PRO A 358 -5.79 42.83 -24.19
#